data_AF-A0A2V3JK64-F1
#
_entry.id   AF-A0A2V3JK64-F1
#
_cell.length_a   1.000
_cell.length_b   1.000
_cell.length_c   1.000
_cell.angle_alpha   90.00
_cell.angle_beta   90.00
_cell.angle_gamma   90.00
#
_symmetry.space_group_name_H-M   'P 1'
#
loop_
_entity.id
_entity.type
_entity.pdbx_description
1 polymer ?
#
loop_
_entity_poly.entity_id
_entity_poly.type
_entity_poly.pdbx_seq_one_letter_code
_entity_poly.pdbx_strand_id
1 'polypeptide(L)'
;MPISHVSEEEIVTIYSTLGGTPRHYQLVESYGLDSYESVLKSMIFGKNALLQDEVRQILINEFGRNYATYFSILEAASLGKNTLKEISDTTGIPMNSLGKYLNELASTFDIIERREPLLGGKKMERYFIKANMVRFWFRFVNLNISFLESGKY
;
A
#
# COMPACT_ATOMS: atom_id res chain seq x y z
N MET A 1 14.08 -2.44 -23.32
CA MET A 1 13.33 -3.49 -22.60
C MET A 1 14.13 -4.78 -22.70
N PRO A 2 14.93 -5.15 -21.70
CA PRO A 2 15.45 -6.50 -21.57
C PRO A 2 14.68 -7.21 -20.45
N ILE A 3 13.37 -7.39 -20.69
CA ILE A 3 12.52 -8.35 -19.98
C ILE A 3 12.49 -9.67 -20.79
N SER A 4 13.46 -9.87 -21.69
CA SER A 4 13.46 -10.92 -22.71
C SER A 4 13.52 -12.35 -22.17
N HIS A 5 13.75 -12.52 -20.87
CA HIS A 5 13.88 -13.82 -20.20
C HIS A 5 12.89 -14.01 -19.04
N VAL A 6 12.04 -13.02 -18.73
CA VAL A 6 11.02 -13.10 -17.68
C VAL A 6 9.72 -13.58 -18.31
N SER A 7 9.04 -14.54 -17.69
CA SER A 7 7.78 -15.05 -18.23
C SER A 7 6.68 -13.99 -18.21
N GLU A 8 5.69 -14.08 -19.11
CA GLU A 8 4.54 -13.18 -19.11
C GLU A 8 3.80 -13.16 -17.76
N GLU A 9 3.73 -14.32 -17.11
CA GLU A 9 3.16 -14.47 -15.78
C GLU A 9 3.91 -13.63 -14.74
N GLU A 10 5.24 -13.71 -14.72
CA GLU A 10 6.05 -12.93 -13.77
C GLU A 10 5.95 -11.42 -14.03
N ILE A 11 5.86 -11.00 -15.29
CA ILE A 11 5.62 -9.59 -15.63
C ILE A 11 4.30 -9.11 -15.02
N VAL A 12 3.23 -9.88 -15.17
CA VAL A 12 1.92 -9.56 -14.58
C VAL A 12 1.99 -9.54 -13.05
N THR A 13 2.70 -10.49 -12.43
CA THR A 13 2.86 -10.53 -10.97
C THR A 13 3.66 -9.32 -10.45
N ILE A 14 4.77 -8.98 -11.09
CA ILE A 14 5.59 -7.80 -10.74
C ILE A 14 4.76 -6.53 -10.88
N TYR A 15 4.04 -6.35 -11.99
CA TYR A 15 3.19 -5.18 -12.22
C TYR A 15 2.05 -5.07 -11.19
N SER A 16 1.46 -6.21 -10.81
CA SER A 16 0.40 -6.26 -9.81
C SER A 16 0.85 -5.77 -8.44
N THR A 17 2.14 -5.91 -8.13
CA THR A 17 2.75 -5.46 -6.87
C THR A 17 3.31 -4.04 -6.97
N LEU A 18 4.20 -3.77 -7.94
CA LEU A 18 4.90 -2.48 -8.07
C LEU A 18 4.03 -1.37 -8.66
N GLY A 19 2.94 -1.72 -9.34
CA GLY A 19 2.08 -0.77 -10.06
C GLY A 19 2.80 -0.13 -11.26
N GLY A 20 2.30 1.01 -11.73
CA GLY A 20 2.76 1.64 -12.98
C GLY A 20 3.94 2.62 -12.86
N THR A 21 4.59 2.75 -11.70
CA THR A 21 5.63 3.78 -11.49
C THR A 21 6.92 3.45 -12.25
N PRO A 22 7.34 4.24 -13.26
CA PRO A 22 8.47 3.90 -14.13
C PRO A 22 9.80 3.66 -13.38
N ARG A 23 10.05 4.41 -12.31
CA ARG A 23 11.26 4.30 -11.46
C ARG A 23 11.44 2.89 -10.89
N HIS A 24 10.35 2.20 -10.52
CA HIS A 24 10.45 0.85 -9.97
C HIS A 24 11.07 -0.12 -11.00
N TYR A 25 10.66 -0.01 -12.26
CA TYR A 25 11.18 -0.85 -13.35
C TYR A 25 12.62 -0.53 -13.72
N GLN A 26 13.02 0.74 -13.63
CA GLN A 26 14.44 1.13 -13.79
C GLN A 26 15.32 0.49 -12.73
N LEU A 27 14.84 0.39 -11.48
CA LEU A 27 15.56 -0.30 -10.41
C LEU A 27 15.62 -1.80 -10.65
N VAL A 28 14.51 -2.44 -11.05
CA VAL A 28 14.49 -3.87 -11.42
C VAL A 28 15.58 -4.16 -12.48
N GLU A 29 15.65 -3.33 -13.52
CA GLU A 29 16.65 -3.46 -14.58
C GLU A 29 18.08 -3.19 -14.08
N SER A 30 18.30 -2.11 -13.30
CA SER A 30 19.64 -1.75 -12.82
C SER A 30 20.24 -2.77 -11.86
N TYR A 31 19.38 -3.46 -11.10
CA TYR A 31 19.78 -4.52 -10.17
C TYR A 31 19.81 -5.90 -10.84
N GLY A 32 19.45 -6.01 -12.12
CA GLY A 32 19.43 -7.27 -12.86
C GLY A 32 18.47 -8.31 -12.25
N LEU A 33 17.34 -7.86 -11.72
CA LEU A 33 16.35 -8.72 -11.07
C LEU A 33 15.48 -9.39 -12.13
N ASP A 34 15.57 -10.71 -12.21
CA ASP A 34 15.04 -11.54 -13.31
C ASP A 34 13.88 -12.45 -12.90
N SER A 35 13.44 -12.36 -11.65
CA SER A 35 12.31 -13.12 -11.11
C SER A 35 11.52 -12.31 -10.08
N TYR A 36 10.23 -12.63 -9.91
CA TYR A 36 9.39 -11.98 -8.91
C TYR A 36 9.95 -12.14 -7.49
N GLU A 37 10.52 -13.30 -7.18
CA GLU A 37 11.16 -13.55 -5.88
C GLU A 37 12.37 -12.64 -5.65
N SER A 38 13.24 -12.48 -6.66
CA SER A 38 14.39 -11.58 -6.57
C SER A 38 13.97 -10.11 -6.39
N VAL A 39 12.88 -9.69 -7.05
CA VAL A 39 12.28 -8.35 -6.89
C VAL A 39 11.79 -8.15 -5.47
N LEU A 40 10.99 -9.08 -4.94
CA LEU A 40 10.47 -9.00 -3.57
C LEU A 40 11.60 -8.96 -2.54
N LYS A 41 12.60 -9.83 -2.64
CA LYS A 41 13.73 -9.89 -1.71
C LYS A 41 14.57 -8.62 -1.76
N SER A 42 14.94 -8.15 -2.94
CA SER A 42 15.90 -7.04 -3.08
C SER A 42 15.25 -5.67 -2.89
N MET A 43 13.98 -5.52 -3.30
CA MET A 43 13.32 -4.20 -3.33
C MET A 43 12.33 -3.97 -2.21
N ILE A 44 11.76 -5.02 -1.61
CA ILE A 44 10.62 -4.91 -0.68
C ILE A 44 10.89 -5.50 0.71
N PHE A 45 11.43 -6.71 0.82
CA PHE A 45 11.53 -7.42 2.10
C PHE A 45 12.95 -7.52 2.67
N GLY A 46 13.97 -7.24 1.86
CA GLY A 46 15.37 -7.32 2.26
C GLY A 46 15.74 -6.28 3.32
N LYS A 47 16.78 -6.60 4.08
CA LYS A 47 17.40 -5.65 5.01
C LYS A 47 17.95 -4.47 4.19
N ASN A 48 17.38 -3.27 4.38
CA ASN A 48 17.60 -2.07 3.56
C ASN A 48 16.96 -2.12 2.15
N ALA A 49 15.86 -2.83 2.00
CA ALA A 49 15.05 -2.83 0.78
C ALA A 49 14.68 -1.40 0.37
N LEU A 50 15.12 -0.98 -0.81
CA LEU A 50 15.03 0.40 -1.28
C LEU A 50 13.59 0.94 -1.23
N LEU A 51 12.63 0.17 -1.71
CA LEU A 51 11.24 0.64 -1.78
C LEU A 51 10.50 0.54 -0.44
N GLN A 52 10.95 -0.32 0.47
CA GLN A 52 10.33 -0.44 1.80
C GLN A 52 10.43 0.88 2.55
N ASP A 53 11.65 1.41 2.67
CA ASP A 53 11.91 2.64 3.39
C ASP A 53 11.41 3.86 2.63
N GLU A 54 11.56 3.87 1.30
CA GLU A 54 11.10 4.97 0.44
C GLU A 54 9.58 5.19 0.58
N VAL A 55 8.76 4.13 0.48
CA VAL A 55 7.31 4.24 0.64
C VAL A 55 6.94 4.76 2.02
N ARG A 56 7.57 4.24 3.08
CA ARG A 56 7.32 4.69 4.45
C ARG A 56 7.64 6.17 4.63
N GLN A 57 8.82 6.61 4.16
CA GLN A 57 9.29 7.99 4.31
C GLN A 57 8.43 8.96 3.52
N ILE A 58 8.07 8.62 2.28
CA ILE A 58 7.16 9.43 1.45
C ILE A 58 5.84 9.65 2.18
N LEU A 59 5.20 8.56 2.67
CA LEU A 59 3.90 8.65 3.34
C LEU A 59 3.99 9.42 4.66
N ILE A 60 5.06 9.24 5.46
CA ILE A 60 5.26 10.03 6.69
C ILE A 60 5.41 11.51 6.37
N ASN A 61 6.18 11.85 5.33
CA ASN A 61 6.39 13.24 4.91
C ASN A 61 5.09 13.88 4.39
N GLU A 62 4.29 13.15 3.61
CA GLU A 62 3.00 13.62 3.11
C GLU A 62 1.98 13.84 4.25
N PHE A 63 1.88 12.90 5.19
CA PHE A 63 0.90 12.95 6.26
C PHE A 63 1.30 13.83 7.45
N GLY A 64 2.60 14.14 7.58
CA GLY A 64 3.15 14.93 8.66
C GLY A 64 2.83 14.36 10.04
N ARG A 65 2.42 15.22 10.98
CA ARG A 65 2.24 14.85 12.40
C ARG A 65 1.17 13.80 12.65
N ASN A 66 0.19 13.67 11.74
CA ASN A 66 -0.93 12.75 11.90
C ASN A 66 -0.68 11.39 11.21
N TYR A 67 0.54 11.12 10.74
CA TYR A 67 0.86 9.91 9.96
C TYR A 67 0.39 8.62 10.62
N ALA A 68 0.54 8.48 11.94
CA ALA A 68 0.16 7.27 12.67
C ALA A 68 -1.34 6.95 12.54
N THR A 69 -2.19 7.98 12.57
CA THR A 69 -3.63 7.84 12.41
C THR A 69 -4.00 7.40 11.00
N TYR A 70 -3.41 8.04 9.98
CA TYR A 70 -3.64 7.63 8.59
C TYR A 70 -3.12 6.23 8.31
N PHE A 71 -1.95 5.86 8.86
CA PHE A 71 -1.39 4.51 8.74
C PHE A 71 -2.34 3.47 9.32
N SER A 72 -2.90 3.71 10.51
CA SER A 72 -3.88 2.80 11.11
C SER A 72 -5.13 2.62 10.24
N ILE A 73 -5.64 3.69 9.63
CA ILE A 73 -6.79 3.64 8.71
C ILE A 73 -6.45 2.86 7.43
N LEU A 74 -5.29 3.15 6.82
CA LEU A 74 -4.83 2.50 5.59
C LEU A 74 -4.53 1.02 5.84
N GLU A 75 -3.96 0.66 6.98
CA GLU A 75 -3.75 -0.73 7.38
C GLU A 75 -5.08 -1.48 7.48
N ALA A 76 -6.08 -0.91 8.17
CA ALA A 76 -7.42 -1.50 8.25
C ALA A 76 -8.06 -1.70 6.86
N ALA A 77 -7.98 -0.69 5.99
CA ALA A 77 -8.48 -0.77 4.62
C ALA A 77 -7.73 -1.83 3.79
N SER A 78 -6.41 -1.97 3.97
CA SER A 78 -5.60 -2.99 3.28
C SER A 78 -5.99 -4.42 3.66
N LEU A 79 -6.53 -4.60 4.88
CA LEU A 79 -7.09 -5.85 5.40
C LEU A 79 -8.55 -6.08 5.00
N GLY A 80 -9.11 -5.21 4.15
CA GLY A 80 -10.47 -5.33 3.62
C GLY A 80 -11.56 -4.75 4.53
N LYS A 81 -11.19 -3.99 5.57
CA LYS A 81 -12.13 -3.21 6.38
C LYS A 81 -12.47 -1.95 5.59
N ASN A 82 -13.54 -2.01 4.80
CA ASN A 82 -13.80 -1.01 3.77
C ASN A 82 -14.98 -0.10 4.10
N THR A 83 -15.72 -0.35 5.18
CA THR A 83 -16.80 0.54 5.64
C THR A 83 -16.35 1.43 6.80
N LEU A 84 -17.03 2.57 6.97
CA LEU A 84 -16.76 3.49 8.09
C LEU A 84 -16.80 2.79 9.45
N LYS A 85 -17.76 1.88 9.64
CA LYS A 85 -17.93 1.11 10.87
C LYS A 85 -16.79 0.10 11.06
N GLU A 86 -16.45 -0.69 10.04
CA GLU A 86 -15.36 -1.67 10.14
C GLU A 86 -14.01 -1.01 10.45
N ILE A 87 -13.72 0.12 9.82
CA ILE A 87 -12.49 0.89 10.07
C ILE A 87 -12.52 1.46 11.48
N SER A 88 -13.64 2.03 11.94
CA SER A 88 -13.78 2.53 13.31
C SER A 88 -13.57 1.42 14.35
N ASP A 89 -14.22 0.27 14.15
CA ASP A 89 -14.12 -0.89 15.05
C ASP A 89 -12.67 -1.43 15.11
N THR A 90 -11.94 -1.39 13.99
CA THR A 90 -10.56 -1.91 13.89
C THR A 90 -9.53 -0.93 14.45
N THR A 91 -9.68 0.37 14.18
CA THR A 91 -8.70 1.41 14.55
C THR A 91 -8.96 2.00 15.94
N GLY A 92 -10.17 1.80 16.49
CA GLY A 92 -10.64 2.47 17.70
C GLY A 92 -10.94 3.97 17.51
N ILE A 93 -10.82 4.50 16.29
CA ILE A 93 -11.11 5.90 16.00
C ILE A 93 -12.64 6.08 15.94
N PRO A 94 -13.22 7.00 16.72
CA PRO A 94 -14.66 7.28 16.66
C PRO A 94 -15.13 7.67 15.25
N MET A 95 -16.29 7.16 14.83
CA MET A 95 -16.84 7.38 13.48
C MET A 95 -16.99 8.87 13.11
N ASN A 96 -17.30 9.73 14.09
CA ASN A 96 -17.43 11.19 13.90
C ASN A 96 -16.10 11.84 13.50
N SER A 97 -14.98 11.39 14.08
CA SER A 97 -13.64 11.86 13.76
C SER A 97 -13.09 11.19 12.49
N LEU A 98 -13.43 9.91 12.28
CA LEU A 98 -12.94 9.10 11.17
C LEU A 98 -13.34 9.66 9.80
N GLY A 99 -14.55 10.23 9.69
CA GLY A 99 -15.03 10.84 8.45
C GLY A 99 -14.11 11.95 7.92
N LYS A 100 -13.50 12.75 8.81
CA LYS A 100 -12.53 13.78 8.43
C LYS A 100 -11.27 13.16 7.80
N TYR A 101 -10.69 12.16 8.46
CA TYR A 101 -9.47 11.50 7.98
C TYR A 101 -9.70 10.77 6.65
N LEU A 102 -10.82 10.08 6.50
CA LEU A 102 -11.19 9.45 5.23
C LEU A 102 -11.41 10.48 4.12
N ASN A 103 -11.95 11.66 4.46
CA ASN A 103 -12.07 12.74 3.50
C ASN A 103 -10.72 13.32 3.07
N GLU A 104 -9.79 13.51 3.99
CA GLU A 104 -8.42 13.95 3.67
C GLU A 104 -7.67 12.91 2.84
N LEU A 105 -7.76 11.63 3.21
CA LEU A 105 -7.16 10.52 2.43
C LEU A 105 -7.71 10.43 1.01
N ALA A 106 -8.99 10.74 0.82
CA ALA A 106 -9.63 10.67 -0.49
C ALA A 106 -9.40 11.93 -1.34
N SER A 107 -9.53 13.11 -0.74
CA SER A 107 -9.60 14.38 -1.49
C SER A 107 -8.29 15.15 -1.48
N THR A 108 -7.52 15.07 -0.39
CA THR A 108 -6.26 15.83 -0.24
C THR A 108 -5.07 15.00 -0.68
N PHE A 109 -4.95 13.78 -0.16
CA PHE A 109 -3.83 12.89 -0.46
C PHE A 109 -4.06 12.03 -1.70
N ASP A 110 -5.32 11.87 -2.12
CA ASP A 110 -5.70 11.04 -3.27
C ASP A 110 -5.17 9.59 -3.19
N ILE A 111 -5.10 9.04 -1.98
CA ILE A 111 -4.58 7.69 -1.70
C ILE A 111 -5.70 6.65 -1.65
N ILE A 112 -6.88 7.04 -1.21
CA ILE A 112 -8.06 6.18 -1.19
C ILE A 112 -9.14 6.68 -2.15
N GLU A 113 -9.93 5.75 -2.66
CA GLU A 113 -11.13 6.05 -3.43
C GLU A 113 -12.38 5.64 -2.64
N ARG A 114 -13.47 6.37 -2.87
CA ARG A 114 -14.80 6.01 -2.39
C ARG A 114 -15.57 5.33 -3.51
N ARG A 115 -16.10 4.14 -3.22
CA ARG A 115 -16.93 3.38 -4.14
C ARG A 115 -18.32 3.24 -3.54
N GLU A 116 -19.31 3.69 -4.29
CA GLU A 116 -20.72 3.45 -3.98
C GLU A 116 -21.16 2.14 -4.67
N PRO A 117 -21.83 1.22 -3.96
CA PRO A 117 -22.36 0.01 -4.60
C PRO A 117 -23.43 0.38 -5.63
N LEU A 118 -23.41 -0.26 -6.80
CA LEU A 118 -24.41 -0.01 -7.87
C LEU A 118 -25.86 -0.20 -7.40
N LEU A 119 -26.09 -1.12 -6.46
CA LEU A 119 -27.41 -1.42 -5.88
C LEU A 119 -27.61 -0.81 -4.49
N GLY A 120 -26.67 0.01 -4.00
CA GLY A 120 -26.70 0.62 -2.68
C GLY A 120 -26.81 2.14 -2.76
N GLY A 121 -27.29 2.78 -1.69
CA GLY A 121 -27.25 4.24 -1.58
C GLY A 121 -25.92 4.75 -0.98
N LYS A 122 -25.72 6.07 -0.99
CA LYS A 122 -24.55 6.77 -0.37
C LYS A 122 -24.18 6.30 1.04
N LYS A 123 -25.15 5.83 1.82
CA LYS A 123 -24.90 5.29 3.18
C LYS A 123 -24.09 3.98 3.20
N MET A 124 -23.87 3.35 2.04
CA MET A 124 -23.08 2.12 1.88
C MET A 124 -21.74 2.35 1.18
N GLU A 125 -21.23 3.59 1.20
CA GLU A 125 -19.89 3.94 0.71
C GLU A 125 -18.81 3.02 1.29
N ARG A 126 -17.90 2.61 0.41
CA ARG A 126 -16.73 1.80 0.75
C ARG A 126 -15.44 2.51 0.37
N TYR A 127 -14.39 2.31 1.15
CA TYR A 127 -13.10 2.97 1.02
C TYR A 127 -12.04 1.96 0.60
N PHE A 128 -11.28 2.26 -0.47
CA PHE A 128 -10.24 1.37 -1.00
C PHE A 128 -8.96 2.13 -1.29
N ILE A 129 -7.80 1.52 -1.04
CA ILE A 129 -6.51 2.09 -1.43
C ILE A 129 -6.33 1.97 -2.95
N LYS A 130 -6.08 3.11 -3.61
CA LYS A 130 -5.97 3.22 -5.07
C LYS A 130 -4.71 2.54 -5.61
N ALA A 131 -3.55 2.92 -5.08
CA ALA A 131 -2.26 2.48 -5.59
C ALA A 131 -1.94 1.05 -5.13
N ASN A 132 -1.61 0.17 -6.09
CA ASN A 132 -1.26 -1.23 -5.84
C ASN A 132 -0.10 -1.37 -4.86
N MET A 133 0.99 -0.61 -5.07
CA MET A 133 2.18 -0.65 -4.22
C MET A 133 1.87 -0.21 -2.78
N VAL A 134 1.09 0.86 -2.59
CA VAL A 134 0.69 1.33 -1.25
C VAL A 134 -0.19 0.29 -0.57
N ARG A 135 -1.17 -0.27 -1.28
CA ARG A 135 -2.05 -1.33 -0.76
C ARG A 135 -1.26 -2.57 -0.37
N PHE A 136 -0.31 -2.98 -1.20
CA PHE A 136 0.59 -4.10 -0.93
C PHE A 136 1.47 -3.83 0.29
N TRP A 137 2.06 -2.63 0.37
CA TRP A 137 2.94 -2.23 1.46
C TRP A 137 2.22 -2.25 2.81
N PHE A 138 1.01 -1.69 2.92
CA PHE A 138 0.24 -1.76 4.16
C PHE A 138 -0.16 -3.20 4.53
N ARG A 139 -0.52 -4.02 3.53
CA ARG A 139 -1.00 -5.39 3.77
C ARG A 139 0.11 -6.37 4.16
N PHE A 140 1.32 -6.20 3.65
CA PHE A 140 2.38 -7.21 3.79
C PHE A 140 3.65 -6.69 4.45
N VAL A 141 3.98 -5.41 4.29
CA VAL A 141 5.23 -4.83 4.80
C VAL A 141 5.01 -4.18 6.15
N ASN A 142 4.10 -3.21 6.26
CA ASN A 142 3.86 -2.46 7.49
C ASN A 142 3.48 -3.37 8.67
N LEU A 143 2.56 -4.31 8.42
CA LEU A 143 2.10 -5.29 9.41
C LEU A 143 3.21 -6.19 9.96
N ASN A 144 4.28 -6.41 9.19
CA ASN A 144 5.39 -7.29 9.53
C ASN A 144 6.70 -6.54 9.76
N ILE A 145 6.68 -5.21 9.91
CA ILE A 145 7.90 -4.40 9.93
C ILE A 145 8.83 -4.80 11.08
N SER A 146 8.29 -5.13 12.26
CA SER A 146 9.05 -5.61 13.41
C SER A 146 9.73 -6.95 13.14
N PHE A 147 9.08 -7.84 12.38
CA PHE A 147 9.64 -9.13 11.97
C PHE A 147 10.74 -8.94 10.92
N LEU A 148 10.51 -8.07 9.93
CA LEU A 148 11.50 -7.73 8.89
C LEU A 148 12.75 -7.06 9.49
N GLU A 149 12.59 -6.12 10.43
CA GLU A 149 13.70 -5.47 11.13
C GLU A 149 14.52 -6.46 11.98
N SER A 150 13.88 -7.51 12.50
CA SER A 150 14.56 -8.54 13.28
C SER A 150 15.45 -9.48 12.44
N GLY A 151 15.34 -9.43 11.10
CA GLY A 151 16.14 -10.25 10.19
C GLY A 151 15.87 -11.75 10.26
N LYS A 152 14.71 -12.16 10.81
CA LYS A 152 14.32 -13.57 10.98
C LYS A 152 13.46 -14.05 9.81
N TYR A 153 13.98 -14.07 8.59
CA TYR A 153 13.26 -14.60 7.42
C TYR A 153 14.18 -15.35 6.47
#